data_AF-G7Y3I0-F1
#
_entry.id   AF-G7Y3I0-F1
#
_cell.length_a   1.000
_cell.length_b   1.000
_cell.length_c   1.000
_cell.angle_alpha   90.00
_cell.angle_beta   90.00
_cell.angle_gamma   90.00
#
_symmetry.space_group_name_H-M   'P 1'
#
loop_
_entity.id
_entity.type
_entity.pdbx_description
1 polymer ?
#
loop_
_entity_poly.entity_id
_entity_poly.type
_entity_poly.pdbx_seq_one_letter_code
_entity_poly.pdbx_strand_id
1 'polypeptide(L)'
;MRINVVRSGTFLVFGAIAGLLFIKVTHLLGPVPPINAARNKAYKAVNVPELQIELNLTQPETRDHLWSKMRNILKRIYQYVDQYDFFFKADDDTYVVMENFLLVLEQYSPDDPFLMGFWYQSNTQGGYFSGGAGYVVSRAALRKLVEEAIDKNRYCPTFDEDKEDVKISRCGQAVGVKIYRHFDQNSKEVFNWLSLGDLLGVTILNIPRWLPQKTNVEFPFVEKSMCVLSDEAATFHYVKPSMQYIMEFILYSLRPMGIVENLECG
;
A
#
# COMPACT_ATOMS: atom_id res chain seq x y z
N MET A 1 -2.59 22.51 -1.09
CA MET A 1 -2.80 21.12 -1.55
C MET A 1 -4.05 20.57 -0.89
N ARG A 2 -4.96 19.94 -1.65
CA ARG A 2 -6.14 19.24 -1.13
C ARG A 2 -5.88 17.74 -1.19
N ILE A 3 -6.02 17.05 -0.05
CA ILE A 3 -6.08 15.59 -0.02
C ILE A 3 -7.54 15.21 -0.31
N ASN A 4 -7.79 14.45 -1.37
CA ASN A 4 -9.13 13.93 -1.68
C ASN A 4 -9.18 12.45 -1.29
N VAL A 5 -10.16 12.07 -0.46
CA VAL A 5 -10.45 10.68 -0.10
C VAL A 5 -11.75 10.30 -0.81
N VAL A 6 -11.70 9.40 -1.80
CA VAL A 6 -12.83 9.08 -2.69
C VAL A 6 -13.28 7.62 -2.49
N ARG A 7 -14.53 7.32 -2.10
CA ARG A 7 -15.10 5.94 -2.18
C ARG A 7 -15.77 5.66 -3.53
N SER A 8 -15.72 4.39 -3.94
CA SER A 8 -16.88 3.46 -3.86
C SER A 8 -16.52 2.06 -4.35
N GLY A 9 -16.50 1.06 -3.45
CA GLY A 9 -16.62 -0.39 -3.78
C GLY A 9 -15.56 -0.99 -4.72
N THR A 10 -14.59 -0.18 -5.09
CA THR A 10 -13.68 -0.31 -6.21
C THR A 10 -12.86 0.99 -6.11
N PHE A 11 -11.66 0.94 -5.52
CA PHE A 11 -10.83 2.13 -5.32
C PHE A 11 -9.79 2.24 -6.44
N LEU A 12 -10.10 3.10 -7.39
CA LEU A 12 -9.19 3.66 -8.39
C LEU A 12 -8.53 4.93 -7.84
N VAL A 13 -7.20 4.98 -7.75
CA VAL A 13 -6.47 6.18 -7.33
C VAL A 13 -6.24 7.07 -8.56
N PHE A 14 -7.06 8.11 -8.74
CA PHE A 14 -6.84 9.16 -9.73
C PHE A 14 -6.30 10.45 -9.10
N GLY A 15 -5.06 10.81 -9.46
CA GLY A 15 -4.68 12.20 -9.70
C GLY A 15 -3.72 12.86 -8.71
N ALA A 16 -2.44 12.89 -9.09
CA ALA A 16 -1.42 13.94 -8.91
C ALA A 16 -1.01 14.36 -7.48
N ILE A 17 -1.49 13.71 -6.43
CA ILE A 17 -1.17 14.11 -5.07
C ILE A 17 -1.11 12.84 -4.22
N ALA A 18 0.07 12.51 -3.68
CA ALA A 18 0.27 11.42 -2.72
C ALA A 18 -0.97 11.20 -1.83
N GLY A 19 -1.63 10.06 -2.01
CA GLY A 19 -2.90 9.75 -1.41
C GLY A 19 -2.71 9.25 0.02
N LEU A 20 -3.44 9.84 0.96
CA LEU A 20 -3.54 9.28 2.30
C LEU A 20 -4.95 8.72 2.50
N LEU A 21 -5.03 7.42 2.75
CA LEU A 21 -6.27 6.72 3.05
C LEU A 21 -6.44 6.59 4.57
N PHE A 22 -7.61 6.98 5.06
CA PHE A 22 -8.01 6.83 6.46
C PHE A 22 -8.88 5.59 6.60
N ILE A 23 -8.50 4.67 7.50
CA ILE A 23 -9.11 3.35 7.57
C ILE A 23 -9.65 3.13 8.97
N LYS A 24 -10.95 2.85 9.02
CA LYS A 24 -11.63 2.34 10.21
C LYS A 24 -12.08 0.92 9.92
N VAL A 25 -11.60 -0.04 10.69
CA VAL A 25 -11.98 -1.45 10.57
C VAL A 25 -13.20 -1.67 11.43
N THR A 26 -14.36 -1.77 10.79
CA THR A 26 -15.61 -2.10 11.49
C THR A 26 -15.92 -3.57 11.28
N HIS A 27 -15.92 -4.37 12.35
CA HIS A 27 -16.36 -5.75 12.28
C HIS A 27 -17.83 -5.78 11.87
N LEU A 28 -18.13 -6.30 10.68
CA LEU A 28 -19.43 -6.91 10.43
C LEU A 28 -19.47 -8.21 11.23
N LEU A 29 -20.31 -8.22 12.26
CA LEU A 29 -20.48 -9.30 13.24
C LEU A 29 -20.66 -10.66 12.52
N GLY A 30 -19.75 -11.61 12.81
CA GLY A 30 -19.84 -13.02 12.40
C GLY A 30 -18.50 -13.75 12.57
N PRO A 31 -18.49 -15.05 12.93
CA PRO A 31 -17.25 -15.83 13.06
C PRO A 31 -16.50 -15.93 11.74
N VAL A 32 -15.17 -15.92 11.81
CA VAL A 32 -14.24 -16.00 10.65
C VAL A 32 -14.42 -17.35 9.96
N PRO A 33 -14.94 -17.40 8.71
CA PRO A 33 -14.95 -18.64 7.97
C PRO A 33 -13.55 -18.91 7.37
N PRO A 34 -13.20 -20.17 7.07
CA PRO A 34 -11.96 -20.48 6.35
C PRO A 34 -11.88 -19.69 5.03
N ILE A 35 -10.66 -19.37 4.57
CA ILE A 35 -10.34 -18.46 3.45
C ILE A 35 -11.19 -18.72 2.18
N ASN A 36 -11.52 -19.97 1.89
CA ASN A 36 -12.38 -20.36 0.75
C ASN A 36 -13.84 -19.86 0.86
N ALA A 37 -14.26 -19.38 2.03
CA ALA A 37 -15.58 -18.81 2.31
C ALA A 37 -15.52 -17.30 2.64
N ALA A 38 -14.34 -16.67 2.61
CA ALA A 38 -14.15 -15.24 2.84
C ALA A 38 -14.67 -14.34 1.69
N ARG A 39 -15.02 -14.93 0.53
CA ARG A 39 -15.60 -14.23 -0.65
C ARG A 39 -16.91 -13.47 -0.38
N ASN A 40 -17.56 -13.67 0.76
CA ASN A 40 -18.91 -13.12 1.06
C ASN A 40 -18.94 -12.02 2.14
N LYS A 41 -17.80 -11.49 2.60
CA LYS A 41 -17.81 -10.37 3.56
C LYS A 41 -17.57 -9.04 2.82
N ALA A 42 -18.56 -8.15 2.88
CA ALA A 42 -18.44 -6.80 2.30
C ALA A 42 -17.68 -5.90 3.28
N TYR A 43 -16.40 -5.65 3.02
CA TYR A 43 -15.64 -4.70 3.82
C TYR A 43 -16.01 -3.27 3.43
N LYS A 44 -16.33 -2.45 4.43
CA LYS A 44 -16.69 -1.05 4.21
C LYS A 44 -15.59 -0.15 4.78
N ALA A 45 -14.67 0.29 3.93
CA ALA A 45 -13.93 1.51 4.22
C ALA A 45 -14.96 2.62 4.46
N VAL A 46 -14.99 3.17 5.67
CA VAL A 46 -15.98 4.19 6.03
C VAL A 46 -15.66 5.46 5.25
N ASN A 47 -16.66 5.94 4.50
CA ASN A 47 -16.56 7.24 3.86
C ASN A 47 -16.54 8.32 4.92
N VAL A 48 -15.49 9.11 4.92
CA VAL A 48 -15.53 10.47 5.43
C VAL A 48 -16.09 11.31 4.29
N PRO A 49 -17.13 12.15 4.50
CA PRO A 49 -17.45 13.20 3.53
C PRO A 49 -16.15 13.92 3.19
N GLU A 50 -15.85 14.10 1.90
CA GLU A 50 -14.59 14.64 1.36
C GLU A 50 -13.78 15.39 2.42
N LEU A 51 -12.82 14.70 3.03
CA LEU A 51 -11.97 15.32 4.02
C LEU A 51 -10.96 16.19 3.26
N GLN A 52 -11.38 17.37 2.81
CA GLN A 52 -10.51 18.32 2.15
C GLN A 52 -9.55 18.88 3.20
N ILE A 53 -8.43 18.17 3.37
CA ILE A 53 -7.34 18.65 4.20
C ILE A 53 -6.56 19.66 3.37
N GLU A 54 -6.75 20.94 3.65
CA GLU A 54 -5.83 21.97 3.20
C GLU A 54 -4.53 21.85 4.00
N LEU A 55 -3.45 21.49 3.29
CA LEU A 55 -2.09 21.57 3.81
C LEU A 55 -1.52 22.92 3.42
N ASN A 56 -1.16 23.72 4.44
CA ASN A 56 -0.33 24.90 4.25
C ASN A 56 1.12 24.44 4.12
N LEU A 57 1.54 24.13 2.90
CA LEU A 57 2.91 23.70 2.61
C LEU A 57 3.79 24.94 2.49
N THR A 58 4.88 24.96 3.26
CA THR A 58 5.92 26.00 3.15
C THR A 58 6.85 25.78 1.96
N GLN A 59 6.80 24.59 1.34
CA GLN A 59 7.65 24.17 0.23
C GLN A 59 6.80 23.83 -1.00
N PRO A 60 7.37 23.96 -2.22
CA PRO A 60 6.69 23.57 -3.44
C PRO A 60 6.39 22.07 -3.49
N GLU A 61 5.39 21.70 -4.29
CA GLU A 61 4.96 20.31 -4.48
C GLU A 61 5.95 19.62 -5.44
N THR A 62 7.06 19.13 -4.89
CA THR A 62 8.09 18.40 -5.63
C THR A 62 8.58 17.20 -4.84
N ARG A 63 9.24 16.28 -5.54
CA ARG A 63 9.84 15.08 -4.94
C ARG A 63 10.89 15.42 -3.87
N ASP A 64 11.60 16.53 -4.00
CA ASP A 64 12.67 16.92 -3.08
C ASP A 64 12.14 17.35 -1.69
N HIS A 65 10.84 17.60 -1.57
CA HIS A 65 10.18 18.08 -0.36
C HIS A 65 9.22 17.06 0.28
N LEU A 66 9.35 15.78 -0.09
CA LEU A 66 8.45 14.73 0.39
C LEU A 66 8.46 14.60 1.91
N TRP A 67 9.61 14.76 2.57
CA TRP A 67 9.65 14.68 4.03
C TRP A 67 8.95 15.85 4.72
N SER A 68 9.18 17.09 4.29
CA SER A 68 8.42 18.24 4.82
C SER A 68 6.92 18.09 4.60
N LYS A 69 6.51 17.62 3.41
CA LYS A 69 5.12 17.30 3.09
C LYS A 69 4.56 16.26 4.07
N MET A 70 5.27 15.16 4.30
CA MET A 70 4.80 14.10 5.19
C MET A 70 4.68 14.54 6.64
N ARG A 71 5.65 15.29 7.18
CA ARG A 71 5.54 15.81 8.56
C ARG A 71 4.31 16.69 8.74
N ASN A 72 4.00 17.53 7.75
CA ASN A 72 2.80 18.38 7.78
C ASN A 72 1.53 17.54 7.69
N ILE A 73 1.52 16.49 6.85
CA ILE A 73 0.43 15.53 6.77
C ILE A 73 0.22 14.84 8.13
N LEU A 74 1.25 14.23 8.70
CA LEU A 74 1.17 13.51 9.98
C LEU A 74 0.64 14.39 11.11
N LYS A 75 1.13 15.63 11.24
CA LYS A 75 0.60 16.60 12.22
C LYS A 75 -0.86 16.95 11.96
N ARG A 76 -1.25 17.11 10.69
CA ARG A 76 -2.61 17.51 10.32
C ARG A 76 -3.62 16.39 10.50
N ILE A 77 -3.25 15.15 10.21
CA ILE A 77 -4.14 13.99 10.37
C ILE A 77 -4.26 13.57 11.84
N TYR A 78 -3.34 14.01 12.70
CA TYR A 78 -3.33 13.70 14.11
C TYR A 78 -4.63 14.08 14.83
N GLN A 79 -5.31 15.15 14.41
CA GLN A 79 -6.62 15.54 14.96
C GLN A 79 -7.71 14.46 14.78
N TYR A 80 -7.49 13.49 13.89
CA TYR A 80 -8.39 12.37 13.60
C TYR A 80 -7.90 11.05 14.20
N VAL A 81 -6.84 11.06 15.00
CA VAL A 81 -6.18 9.83 15.49
C VAL A 81 -7.13 8.88 16.21
N ASP A 82 -8.11 9.40 16.95
CA ASP A 82 -9.10 8.61 17.69
C ASP A 82 -10.30 8.13 16.86
N GLN A 83 -10.40 8.61 15.62
CA GLN A 83 -11.54 8.29 14.75
C GLN A 83 -11.28 7.05 13.88
N TYR A 84 -10.01 6.76 13.60
CA TYR A 84 -9.55 5.73 12.68
C TYR A 84 -8.59 4.75 13.38
N ASP A 85 -8.48 3.55 12.81
CA ASP A 85 -7.64 2.48 13.33
C ASP A 85 -6.27 2.47 12.66
N PHE A 86 -6.26 2.71 11.35
CA PHE A 86 -5.06 2.73 10.52
C PHE A 86 -5.07 3.91 9.56
N PHE A 87 -3.88 4.37 9.20
CA PHE A 87 -3.65 5.41 8.21
C PHE A 87 -2.71 4.82 7.16
N PHE A 88 -3.08 4.88 5.89
CA PHE A 88 -2.31 4.27 4.81
C PHE A 88 -1.82 5.35 3.85
N LYS A 89 -0.51 5.39 3.63
CA LYS A 89 0.15 6.24 2.64
C LYS A 89 0.30 5.44 1.36
N ALA A 90 -0.13 6.02 0.24
CA ALA A 90 0.07 5.49 -1.09
C ALA A 90 0.52 6.59 -2.07
N ASP A 91 1.22 6.20 -3.11
CA ASP A 91 1.52 7.07 -4.25
C ASP A 91 0.35 7.04 -5.25
N ASP A 92 0.28 8.02 -6.15
CA ASP A 92 -0.80 8.14 -7.13
C ASP A 92 -0.75 7.08 -8.26
N ASP A 93 0.32 6.29 -8.29
CA ASP A 93 0.51 5.10 -9.12
C ASP A 93 0.57 3.79 -8.29
N THR A 94 0.03 3.81 -7.06
CA THR A 94 -0.18 2.61 -6.24
C THR A 94 -1.61 2.07 -6.43
N TYR A 95 -1.75 0.83 -6.88
CA TYR A 95 -3.04 0.14 -6.92
C TYR A 95 -3.22 -0.73 -5.67
N VAL A 96 -4.42 -0.71 -5.09
CA VAL A 96 -4.74 -1.43 -3.85
C VAL A 96 -5.94 -2.35 -4.07
N VAL A 97 -5.76 -3.65 -3.84
CA VAL A 97 -6.85 -4.63 -3.73
C VAL A 97 -7.41 -4.53 -2.32
N MET A 98 -8.50 -3.77 -2.16
CA MET A 98 -8.98 -3.32 -0.84
C MET A 98 -9.40 -4.47 0.07
N GLU A 99 -10.01 -5.51 -0.47
CA GLU A 99 -10.46 -6.69 0.29
C GLU A 99 -9.27 -7.42 0.92
N ASN A 100 -8.23 -7.69 0.12
CA ASN A 100 -7.00 -8.32 0.58
C ASN A 100 -6.30 -7.43 1.60
N PHE A 101 -6.18 -6.13 1.31
CA PHE A 101 -5.56 -5.17 2.21
C PHE A 101 -6.27 -5.07 3.57
N LEU A 102 -7.60 -5.08 3.60
CA LEU A 102 -8.37 -5.05 4.85
C LEU A 102 -8.26 -6.37 5.63
N LEU A 103 -8.21 -7.51 4.94
CA LEU A 103 -7.94 -8.82 5.57
C LEU A 103 -6.57 -8.87 6.26
N VAL A 104 -5.54 -8.22 5.70
CA VAL A 104 -4.25 -8.05 6.38
C VAL A 104 -4.43 -7.24 7.66
N LEU A 105 -5.07 -6.08 7.59
CA LEU A 105 -5.20 -5.17 8.73
C LEU A 105 -6.03 -5.73 9.88
N GLU A 106 -7.03 -6.59 9.60
CA GLU A 106 -7.84 -7.25 10.64
C GLU A 106 -7.00 -8.14 11.58
N GLN A 107 -5.80 -8.55 11.18
CA GLN A 107 -4.92 -9.41 11.98
C GLN A 107 -4.10 -8.63 13.02
N TYR A 108 -4.17 -7.29 13.01
CA TYR A 108 -3.32 -6.43 13.84
C TYR A 108 -4.15 -5.50 14.73
N SER A 109 -3.66 -5.26 15.94
CA SER A 109 -4.28 -4.28 16.84
C SER A 109 -3.86 -2.86 16.45
N PRO A 110 -4.81 -1.91 16.22
CA PRO A 110 -4.46 -0.52 15.97
C PRO A 110 -3.82 0.20 17.16
N ASP A 111 -3.95 -0.37 18.36
CA ASP A 111 -3.34 0.16 19.59
C ASP A 111 -1.90 -0.34 19.81
N ASP A 112 -1.43 -1.28 19.00
CA ASP A 112 -0.02 -1.62 18.93
C ASP A 112 0.72 -0.61 18.03
N PRO A 113 1.80 0.03 18.50
CA PRO A 113 2.50 1.01 17.69
C PRO A 113 3.38 0.32 16.65
N PHE A 114 2.86 0.20 15.42
CA PHE A 114 3.60 -0.34 14.29
C PHE A 114 3.43 0.45 12.98
N LEU A 115 4.43 0.27 12.12
CA LEU A 115 4.42 0.55 10.69
C LEU A 115 4.47 -0.78 9.92
N MET A 116 3.84 -0.86 8.74
CA MET A 116 3.81 -2.07 7.90
C MET A 116 3.79 -1.72 6.41
N GLY A 117 4.43 -2.52 5.57
CA GLY A 117 4.45 -2.38 4.12
C GLY A 117 5.53 -3.25 3.50
N PHE A 118 5.91 -2.97 2.25
CA PHE A 118 7.03 -3.67 1.61
C PHE A 118 8.35 -3.24 2.25
N TRP A 119 9.07 -4.17 2.88
CA TRP A 119 10.25 -3.85 3.67
C TRP A 119 11.56 -3.98 2.89
N TYR A 120 12.44 -2.99 3.05
CA TYR A 120 13.83 -3.00 2.63
C TYR A 120 14.78 -2.98 3.83
N GLN A 121 15.85 -3.77 3.76
CA GLN A 121 16.87 -3.82 4.80
C GLN A 121 17.79 -2.59 4.85
N SER A 122 17.93 -1.86 3.75
CA SER A 122 18.94 -0.80 3.60
C SER A 122 18.52 0.53 4.25
N ASN A 123 19.39 1.55 4.18
CA ASN A 123 19.17 2.95 4.58
C ASN A 123 18.88 3.24 6.07
N THR A 124 18.46 2.26 6.87
CA THR A 124 18.27 2.39 8.32
C THR A 124 18.46 1.04 9.00
N GLN A 125 18.92 1.03 10.26
CA GLN A 125 19.38 -0.18 10.95
C GLN A 125 18.30 -1.28 11.11
N GLY A 126 17.02 -0.91 11.22
CA GLY A 126 15.89 -1.86 11.22
C GLY A 126 15.14 -1.94 9.89
N GLY A 127 15.70 -1.37 8.83
CA GLY A 127 15.04 -1.24 7.53
C GLY A 127 13.86 -0.25 7.50
N TYR A 128 13.34 -0.04 6.30
CA TYR A 128 12.27 0.92 6.02
C TYR A 128 11.24 0.31 5.08
N PHE A 129 10.07 0.95 4.97
CA PHE A 129 9.04 0.53 4.02
C PHE A 129 9.14 1.31 2.72
N SER A 130 8.92 0.66 1.58
CA SER A 130 8.83 1.33 0.27
C SER A 130 7.70 2.35 0.29
N GLY A 131 8.02 3.63 0.03
CA GLY A 131 6.99 4.64 -0.15
C GLY A 131 6.02 4.29 -1.28
N GLY A 132 6.52 3.67 -2.35
CA GLY A 132 5.75 3.34 -3.55
C GLY A 132 4.81 2.15 -3.40
N ALA A 133 5.21 1.11 -2.65
CA ALA A 133 4.29 0.01 -2.34
C ALA A 133 3.12 0.45 -1.42
N GLY A 134 3.27 1.65 -0.83
CA GLY A 134 2.49 2.14 0.27
C GLY A 134 2.88 1.50 1.61
N TYR A 135 2.52 2.19 2.69
CA TYR A 135 2.72 1.69 4.05
C TYR A 135 1.61 2.15 5.00
N VAL A 136 1.37 1.33 6.00
CA VAL A 136 0.38 1.48 7.05
C VAL A 136 1.03 2.09 8.28
N VAL A 137 0.33 3.03 8.90
CA VAL A 137 0.60 3.61 10.20
C VAL A 137 -0.58 3.28 11.12
N SER A 138 -0.34 2.47 12.15
CA SER A 138 -1.34 2.23 13.21
C SER A 138 -1.68 3.50 13.98
N ARG A 139 -2.89 3.56 14.58
CA ARG A 139 -3.30 4.65 15.46
C ARG A 139 -2.26 4.95 16.54
N ALA A 140 -1.77 3.92 17.23
CA ALA A 140 -0.75 4.09 18.26
C ALA A 140 0.60 4.58 17.69
N ALA A 141 0.99 4.14 16.49
CA ALA A 141 2.19 4.66 15.83
C ALA A 141 2.06 6.14 15.46
N LEU A 142 0.89 6.57 14.96
CA LEU A 142 0.66 7.97 14.62
C LEU A 142 0.78 8.88 15.86
N ARG A 143 0.22 8.46 17.00
CA ARG A 143 0.39 9.16 18.30
C ARG A 143 1.87 9.34 18.61
N LYS A 144 2.64 8.26 18.65
CA LYS A 144 4.08 8.32 18.94
C LYS A 144 4.86 9.19 17.95
N LEU A 145 4.57 9.09 16.65
CA LEU A 145 5.23 9.88 15.62
C LEU A 145 5.04 11.39 15.85
N VAL A 146 3.82 11.83 16.17
CA VAL A 146 3.51 13.27 16.32
C VAL A 146 3.82 13.79 17.73
N GLU A 147 3.56 12.98 18.75
CA GLU A 147 3.72 13.38 20.15
C GLU A 147 5.17 13.29 20.64
N GLU A 148 5.96 12.36 20.10
CA GLU A 148 7.29 12.05 20.62
C GLU A 148 8.41 12.18 19.57
N ALA A 149 8.15 11.88 18.28
CA ALA A 149 9.22 11.82 17.27
C ALA A 149 9.44 13.14 16.52
N ILE A 150 8.45 13.57 15.74
CA ILE A 150 8.56 14.69 14.80
C ILE A 150 8.85 15.99 15.57
N ASP A 151 9.94 16.65 15.18
CA ASP A 151 10.46 17.90 15.76
C ASP A 151 10.82 17.84 17.25
N LYS A 152 10.84 16.64 17.86
CA LYS A 152 11.05 16.42 19.30
C LYS A 152 12.17 15.44 19.60
N ASN A 153 12.29 14.37 18.80
CA ASN A 153 13.31 13.35 19.00
C ASN A 153 14.53 13.62 18.12
N ARG A 154 15.72 13.69 18.72
CA ARG A 154 17.00 13.93 18.02
C ARG A 154 17.32 12.92 16.91
N TYR A 155 16.75 11.71 16.97
CA TYR A 155 16.96 10.67 15.98
C TYR A 155 15.95 10.72 14.82
N CYS A 156 14.93 11.57 14.92
CA CYS A 156 13.99 11.88 13.86
C CYS A 156 14.49 13.09 13.04
N PRO A 157 14.91 12.91 11.78
CA PRO A 157 15.50 13.99 11.00
C PRO A 157 14.56 15.17 10.76
N THR A 158 15.08 16.39 10.82
CA THR A 158 14.31 17.62 10.59
C THR A 158 14.58 18.30 9.24
N PHE A 159 15.69 17.97 8.59
CA PHE A 159 16.04 18.49 7.27
C PHE A 159 15.13 17.89 6.19
N ASP A 160 14.81 18.66 5.16
CA ASP A 160 13.95 18.21 4.08
C ASP A 160 14.71 17.36 3.05
N GLU A 161 14.06 16.34 2.48
CA GLU A 161 14.60 15.53 1.38
C GLU A 161 13.50 14.64 0.74
N ASP A 162 13.87 13.89 -0.30
CA ASP A 162 13.00 12.97 -1.05
C ASP A 162 12.75 11.60 -0.38
N LYS A 163 13.60 11.17 0.55
CA LYS A 163 13.53 9.90 1.30
C LYS A 163 12.58 9.96 2.51
N GLU A 164 11.35 10.36 2.25
CA GLU A 164 10.27 10.40 3.23
C GLU A 164 10.09 9.06 3.96
N ASP A 165 10.05 7.98 3.18
CA ASP A 165 9.79 6.61 3.63
C ASP A 165 10.87 6.04 4.56
N VAL A 166 12.14 6.35 4.28
CA VAL A 166 13.27 6.10 5.19
C VAL A 166 13.13 6.89 6.48
N LYS A 167 12.76 8.17 6.38
CA LYS A 167 12.68 9.08 7.54
C LYS A 167 11.53 8.72 8.47
N ILE A 168 10.33 8.44 7.97
CA ILE A 168 9.22 8.00 8.83
C ILE A 168 9.56 6.71 9.56
N SER A 169 10.18 5.74 8.86
CA SER A 169 10.61 4.48 9.45
C SER A 169 11.64 4.69 10.55
N ARG A 170 12.62 5.58 10.33
CA ARG A 170 13.64 5.96 11.32
C ARG A 170 13.04 6.69 12.53
N CYS A 171 12.14 7.65 12.28
CA CYS A 171 11.45 8.40 13.33
C CYS A 171 10.60 7.48 14.21
N GLY A 172 9.85 6.55 13.59
CA GLY A 172 9.04 5.57 14.32
C GLY A 172 9.90 4.66 15.21
N GLN A 173 10.97 4.09 14.65
CA GLN A 173 11.90 3.24 15.41
C GLN A 173 12.50 3.99 16.61
N ALA A 174 12.81 5.28 16.46
CA ALA A 174 13.36 6.12 17.53
C ALA A 174 12.43 6.30 18.75
N VAL A 175 11.13 6.05 18.59
CA VAL A 175 10.11 6.12 19.66
C VAL A 175 9.44 4.76 19.93
N GLY A 176 10.09 3.68 19.50
CA GLY A 176 9.65 2.31 19.76
C GLY A 176 8.40 1.89 18.97
N VAL A 177 8.18 2.46 17.78
CA VAL A 177 7.24 1.93 16.79
C VAL A 177 7.88 0.73 16.09
N LYS A 178 7.17 -0.39 16.06
CA LYS A 178 7.62 -1.65 15.46
C LYS A 178 7.54 -1.60 13.92
N ILE A 179 8.42 -2.35 13.27
CA ILE A 179 8.42 -2.58 11.83
C ILE A 179 7.82 -3.98 11.61
N TYR A 180 6.61 -4.06 11.05
CA TYR A 180 5.96 -5.32 10.72
C TYR A 180 6.04 -5.64 9.24
N ARG A 181 6.45 -6.87 8.95
CA ARG A 181 6.41 -7.49 7.62
C ARG A 181 5.25 -8.48 7.64
N HIS A 182 4.41 -8.42 6.62
CA HIS A 182 3.29 -9.35 6.46
C HIS A 182 3.53 -10.20 5.22
N PHE A 183 3.31 -11.51 5.36
CA PHE A 183 3.38 -12.47 4.27
C PHE A 183 2.11 -13.30 4.29
N ASP A 184 1.72 -13.81 3.12
CA ASP A 184 0.64 -14.79 3.05
C ASP A 184 1.06 -16.13 3.67
N GLN A 185 0.12 -17.08 3.69
CA GLN A 185 0.35 -18.42 4.23
C GLN A 185 1.47 -19.20 3.53
N ASN A 186 1.81 -18.81 2.30
CA ASN A 186 2.87 -19.39 1.49
C ASN A 186 4.18 -18.60 1.56
N SER A 187 4.31 -17.70 2.54
CA SER A 187 5.47 -16.83 2.74
C SER A 187 5.76 -15.89 1.56
N LYS A 188 4.72 -15.53 0.79
CA LYS A 188 4.82 -14.57 -0.32
C LYS A 188 4.47 -13.16 0.14
N GLU A 189 5.08 -12.19 -0.53
CA GLU A 189 4.89 -10.78 -0.23
C GLU A 189 3.49 -10.31 -0.64
N VAL A 190 2.86 -9.54 0.26
CA VAL A 190 1.51 -9.01 0.06
C VAL A 190 1.56 -7.53 -0.37
N PHE A 191 2.59 -6.79 0.03
CA PHE A 191 2.82 -5.41 -0.39
C PHE A 191 3.85 -5.37 -1.53
N ASN A 192 3.47 -5.03 -2.75
CA ASN A 192 4.42 -5.11 -3.86
C ASN A 192 4.94 -3.73 -4.28
N TRP A 193 6.27 -3.56 -4.31
CA TRP A 193 6.95 -2.32 -4.72
C TRP A 193 7.18 -2.20 -6.24
N LEU A 194 6.83 -3.24 -6.99
CA LEU A 194 6.97 -3.33 -8.45
C LEU A 194 5.60 -3.39 -9.12
N SER A 195 5.58 -3.15 -10.43
CA SER A 195 4.39 -3.37 -11.24
C SER A 195 4.10 -4.86 -11.38
N LEU A 196 2.83 -5.20 -11.64
CA LEU A 196 2.44 -6.58 -11.91
C LEU A 196 3.22 -7.19 -13.09
N GLY A 197 3.50 -6.39 -14.13
CA GLY A 197 4.30 -6.82 -15.28
C GLY A 197 5.75 -7.15 -14.92
N ASP A 198 6.37 -6.36 -14.05
CA ASP A 198 7.74 -6.61 -13.58
C ASP A 198 7.82 -7.87 -12.72
N LEU A 199 6.85 -8.05 -11.81
CA LEU A 199 6.78 -9.23 -10.93
C LEU A 199 6.56 -10.52 -11.72
N LEU A 200 5.75 -10.47 -12.77
CA LEU A 200 5.53 -11.60 -13.67
C LEU A 200 6.67 -11.81 -14.68
N GLY A 201 7.71 -10.97 -14.67
CA GLY A 201 8.84 -11.04 -15.61
C GLY A 201 8.49 -10.62 -17.04
N VAL A 202 7.33 -10.02 -17.27
CA VAL A 202 6.83 -9.61 -18.59
C VAL A 202 7.61 -8.42 -19.16
N THR A 203 8.21 -7.58 -18.30
CA THR A 203 9.02 -6.42 -18.74
C THR A 203 10.32 -6.84 -19.45
N ILE A 204 10.79 -8.07 -19.24
CA ILE A 204 11.94 -8.65 -19.95
C ILE A 204 11.59 -8.95 -21.43
N LEU A 205 10.30 -8.90 -21.81
CA LEU A 205 9.80 -9.16 -23.17
C LEU A 205 9.75 -7.92 -24.07
N ASN A 206 10.42 -6.82 -23.71
CA ASN A 206 10.72 -5.73 -24.65
C ASN A 206 11.73 -6.23 -25.72
N ILE A 207 11.28 -7.15 -26.57
CA ILE A 207 11.95 -7.61 -27.77
C ILE A 207 11.96 -6.41 -28.72
N PRO A 208 13.11 -5.77 -28.98
CA PRO A 208 13.14 -4.61 -29.85
C PRO A 208 12.64 -4.97 -31.27
N ARG A 209 11.91 -4.03 -31.88
CA ARG A 209 11.16 -4.19 -33.15
C ARG A 209 11.97 -4.67 -34.37
N TRP A 210 13.30 -4.61 -34.27
CA TRP A 210 14.29 -5.07 -35.25
C TRP A 210 14.71 -6.54 -35.12
N LEU A 211 14.29 -7.28 -34.08
CA LEU A 211 14.57 -8.71 -33.98
C LEU A 211 13.68 -9.45 -34.99
N PRO A 212 14.26 -10.27 -35.90
CA PRO A 212 13.46 -11.03 -36.85
C PRO A 212 12.55 -11.99 -36.08
N GLN A 213 11.27 -12.06 -36.47
CA GLN A 213 10.19 -12.90 -35.87
C GLN A 213 10.44 -14.42 -35.98
N LYS A 214 11.67 -14.90 -35.79
CA LYS A 214 12.09 -16.30 -35.92
C LYS A 214 12.83 -16.83 -34.70
N THR A 215 12.65 -16.22 -33.54
CA THR A 215 12.95 -16.91 -32.28
C THR A 215 11.66 -17.51 -31.78
N ASN A 216 11.58 -18.85 -31.72
CA ASN A 216 10.64 -19.52 -30.85
C ASN A 216 10.97 -19.09 -29.42
N VAL A 217 10.42 -17.96 -28.99
CA VAL A 217 10.45 -17.57 -27.58
C VAL A 217 9.44 -18.48 -26.93
N GLU A 218 9.91 -19.57 -26.33
CA GLU A 218 9.13 -20.24 -25.29
C GLU A 218 8.90 -19.19 -24.21
N PHE A 219 7.67 -18.65 -24.17
CA PHE A 219 7.22 -17.91 -23.00
C PHE A 219 7.26 -18.93 -21.85
N PRO A 220 8.14 -18.77 -20.84
CA PRO A 220 8.06 -19.59 -19.66
C PRO A 220 6.64 -19.38 -19.14
N PHE A 221 5.84 -20.44 -19.20
CA PHE A 221 4.39 -20.41 -19.11
C PHE A 221 3.94 -19.57 -17.89
N VAL A 222 2.94 -18.70 -18.09
CA VAL A 222 2.40 -17.74 -17.10
C VAL A 222 2.07 -18.41 -15.75
N GLU A 223 1.77 -19.71 -15.76
CA GLU A 223 1.50 -20.53 -14.57
C GLU A 223 2.62 -20.48 -13.52
N LYS A 224 3.90 -20.56 -13.93
CA LYS A 224 5.01 -20.55 -12.97
C LYS A 224 5.26 -19.16 -12.39
N SER A 225 5.01 -18.10 -13.16
CA SER A 225 5.12 -16.71 -12.67
C SER A 225 3.93 -16.31 -11.79
N MET A 226 2.75 -16.89 -12.00
CA MET A 226 1.61 -16.73 -11.08
C MET A 226 1.90 -17.32 -9.69
N CYS A 227 2.62 -18.45 -9.61
CA CYS A 227 3.04 -19.00 -8.32
C CYS A 227 4.08 -18.15 -7.56
N VAL A 228 4.68 -17.13 -8.17
CA VAL A 228 5.59 -16.19 -7.48
C VAL A 228 4.81 -15.15 -6.68
N LEU A 229 3.60 -14.83 -7.12
CA LEU A 229 2.77 -13.81 -6.49
C LEU A 229 1.85 -14.41 -5.44
N SER A 230 1.55 -13.62 -4.42
CA SER A 230 0.54 -13.94 -3.44
C SER A 230 -0.85 -13.82 -4.08
N ASP A 231 -1.69 -14.82 -3.87
CA ASP A 231 -3.13 -14.73 -4.20
C ASP A 231 -3.85 -13.70 -3.32
N GLU A 232 -3.22 -13.35 -2.18
CA GLU A 232 -3.66 -12.34 -1.22
C GLU A 232 -2.92 -11.00 -1.42
N ALA A 233 -2.25 -10.79 -2.55
CA ALA A 233 -1.54 -9.54 -2.83
C ALA A 233 -2.47 -8.31 -2.67
N ALA A 234 -2.02 -7.34 -1.88
CA ALA A 234 -2.82 -6.19 -1.46
C ALA A 234 -2.43 -4.93 -2.23
N THR A 235 -1.16 -4.73 -2.54
CA THR A 235 -0.70 -3.51 -3.22
C THR A 235 0.24 -3.80 -4.37
N PHE A 236 0.21 -2.95 -5.39
CA PHE A 236 1.12 -2.93 -6.53
C PHE A 236 1.52 -1.49 -6.83
N HIS A 237 2.79 -1.26 -7.15
CA HIS A 237 3.32 0.08 -7.44
C HIS A 237 3.62 0.24 -8.95
N TYR A 238 3.92 1.46 -9.40
CA TYR A 238 4.12 1.79 -10.82
C TYR A 238 2.92 1.42 -11.72
N VAL A 239 1.71 1.43 -11.16
CA VAL A 239 0.48 1.10 -11.89
C VAL A 239 -0.07 2.36 -12.55
N LYS A 240 0.21 2.47 -13.85
CA LYS A 240 -0.29 3.58 -14.68
C LYS A 240 -1.81 3.71 -14.58
N PRO A 241 -2.39 4.91 -14.74
CA PRO A 241 -3.83 5.12 -14.60
C PRO A 241 -4.69 4.22 -15.48
N SER A 242 -4.27 3.96 -16.73
CA SER A 242 -4.96 3.03 -17.63
C SER A 242 -4.97 1.59 -17.10
N MET A 243 -3.86 1.15 -16.50
CA MET A 243 -3.75 -0.18 -15.92
C MET A 243 -4.58 -0.30 -14.65
N GLN A 244 -4.67 0.75 -13.83
CA GLN A 244 -5.57 0.74 -12.67
C GLN A 244 -7.03 0.47 -13.10
N TYR A 245 -7.54 1.16 -14.13
CA TYR A 245 -8.89 0.89 -14.67
C TYR A 245 -9.05 -0.53 -15.20
N ILE A 246 -8.02 -1.07 -15.86
CA ILE A 246 -8.03 -2.45 -16.37
C ILE A 246 -8.09 -3.45 -15.21
N MET A 247 -7.25 -3.27 -14.20
CA MET A 247 -7.26 -4.12 -12.99
C MET A 247 -8.63 -4.07 -12.32
N GLU A 248 -9.22 -2.88 -12.21
CA GLU A 248 -10.55 -2.69 -11.65
C GLU A 248 -11.63 -3.46 -12.41
N PHE A 249 -11.63 -3.34 -13.73
CA PHE A 249 -12.56 -4.05 -14.58
C PHE A 249 -12.38 -5.56 -14.44
N ILE A 250 -11.14 -6.06 -14.47
CA ILE A 250 -10.84 -7.49 -14.39
C ILE A 250 -11.24 -8.08 -13.03
N LEU A 251 -10.91 -7.39 -11.93
CA LEU A 251 -11.15 -7.90 -10.58
C LEU A 251 -12.63 -7.81 -10.17
N TYR A 252 -13.30 -6.72 -10.53
CA TYR A 252 -14.61 -6.42 -9.95
C TYR A 252 -15.78 -6.41 -10.93
N SER A 253 -15.52 -6.20 -12.23
CA SER A 253 -16.59 -6.11 -13.24
C SER A 253 -16.71 -7.34 -14.13
N LEU A 254 -15.59 -7.96 -14.50
CA LEU A 254 -15.56 -9.11 -15.39
C LEU A 254 -16.13 -10.35 -14.68
N ARG A 255 -17.04 -11.06 -15.36
CA ARG A 255 -17.67 -12.30 -14.88
C ARG A 255 -17.42 -13.41 -15.90
N PRO A 256 -16.25 -14.08 -15.88
CA PRO A 256 -15.96 -15.15 -16.80
C PRO A 256 -16.84 -16.37 -16.49
N MET A 257 -17.46 -16.94 -17.52
CA MET A 257 -18.35 -18.10 -17.38
C MET A 257 -17.54 -19.40 -17.44
N GLY A 258 -17.82 -20.35 -16.53
CA GLY A 258 -17.27 -21.71 -16.60
C GLY A 258 -15.84 -21.90 -16.06
N ILE A 259 -15.28 -20.94 -15.32
CA ILE A 259 -14.00 -21.13 -14.64
C ILE A 259 -14.20 -22.02 -13.40
N VAL A 260 -13.49 -23.16 -13.37
CA VAL A 260 -13.38 -24.07 -12.22
C VAL A 260 -11.95 -23.92 -11.70
N GLU A 261 -11.77 -23.46 -10.46
CA GLU A 261 -10.45 -23.23 -9.84
C GLU A 261 -9.64 -24.54 -9.77
N ASN A 262 -8.49 -24.60 -10.44
CA ASN A 262 -7.54 -25.73 -10.37
C ASN A 262 -6.09 -25.25 -10.66
N LEU A 263 -5.65 -24.16 -10.04
CA LEU A 263 -4.23 -23.79 -10.06
C LEU A 263 -3.58 -24.30 -8.78
N GLU A 264 -2.99 -25.48 -8.85
CA GLU A 264 -2.15 -26.02 -7.77
C GLU A 264 -0.70 -25.57 -7.99
N CYS A 265 -0.23 -24.66 -7.13
CA CYS A 265 1.20 -24.35 -7.05
C CYS A 265 1.87 -25.47 -6.24
N GLY A 266 2.59 -26.35 -6.93
CA GLY A 266 3.29 -27.50 -6.34
C GLY A 266 4.49 -27.15 -5.45
#